data_AF-A0A958FN42-F1
#
_entry.id   AF-A0A958FN42-F1
#
_cell.length_a   1.000
_cell.length_b   1.000
_cell.length_c   1.000
_cell.angle_alpha   90.00
_cell.angle_beta   90.00
_cell.angle_gamma   90.00
#
_symmetry.space_group_name_H-M   'P 1'
#
loop_
_entity.id
_entity.type
_entity.pdbx_description
1 polymer ?
#
loop_
_entity_poly.entity_id
_entity_poly.type
_entity_poly.pdbx_seq_one_letter_code
_entity_poly.pdbx_strand_id
1 'polypeptide(L)'
;SYLETMDSFYQPFKQTLDHVSDQIQNIKKSLQKTSEEMCDKCGKPMVVKWGRNGQFLACSGFPDCKNTKPLPEEVEQTATDEKCEKCGSPMAIRKGRYGEFLACTRYPECKNARPITTGVTCPVDGGEIVQRTSKRGKVFYSCNNYPKCKFALWNLPRAVECPNCHYPLMEEKTTRKDGIFLQCPECKHRQKVESPS
;
A
#
# COMPACT_ATOMS: atom_id res chain seq x y z
N SER A 1 -31.34 -28.05 30.80
CA SER A 1 -31.14 -26.82 31.59
C SER A 1 -29.94 -26.05 31.05
N TYR A 2 -29.93 -24.71 31.10
CA TYR A 2 -28.79 -23.89 30.64
C TYR A 2 -27.45 -24.32 31.27
N LEU A 3 -27.49 -24.74 32.53
CA LEU A 3 -26.32 -25.24 33.27
C LEU A 3 -25.74 -26.53 32.66
N GLU A 4 -26.57 -27.45 32.22
CA GLU A 4 -26.13 -28.72 31.59
C GLU A 4 -25.48 -28.47 30.22
N THR A 5 -25.99 -27.48 29.48
CA THR A 5 -25.42 -27.06 28.20
C THR A 5 -24.05 -26.39 28.38
N MET A 6 -23.89 -25.57 29.42
CA MET A 6 -22.58 -25.00 29.74
C MET A 6 -21.58 -26.08 30.17
N ASP A 7 -22.00 -27.01 31.03
CA ASP A 7 -21.09 -28.03 31.58
C ASP A 7 -20.64 -29.01 30.48
N SER A 8 -21.56 -29.47 29.62
CA SER A 8 -21.24 -30.32 28.47
C SER A 8 -20.29 -29.68 27.45
N PHE A 9 -20.28 -28.34 27.34
CA PHE A 9 -19.30 -27.62 26.51
C PHE A 9 -17.96 -27.41 27.25
N TYR A 10 -18.00 -27.11 28.55
CA TYR A 10 -16.83 -26.73 29.32
C TYR A 10 -15.93 -27.92 29.69
N GLN A 11 -16.51 -29.10 29.95
CA GLN A 11 -15.73 -30.29 30.32
C GLN A 11 -14.77 -30.75 29.21
N PRO A 12 -15.20 -30.91 27.93
CA PRO A 12 -14.28 -31.25 26.83
C PRO A 12 -13.23 -30.15 26.56
N PHE A 13 -13.64 -28.88 26.69
CA PHE A 13 -12.75 -27.74 26.53
C PHE A 13 -11.66 -27.70 27.60
N LYS A 14 -12.01 -28.00 28.86
CA LYS A 14 -11.04 -28.07 29.96
C LYS A 14 -10.01 -29.17 29.74
N GLN A 15 -10.45 -30.36 29.33
CA GLN A 15 -9.53 -31.47 29.02
C GLN A 15 -8.56 -31.13 27.88
N THR A 16 -9.05 -30.45 26.84
CA THR A 16 -8.19 -29.98 25.74
C THR A 16 -7.25 -28.88 26.18
N LEU A 17 -7.67 -27.95 27.04
CA LEU A 17 -6.79 -26.94 27.63
C LEU A 17 -5.68 -27.56 28.49
N ASP A 18 -6.01 -28.53 29.35
CA ASP A 18 -5.04 -29.21 30.21
C ASP A 18 -3.99 -29.93 29.36
N HIS A 19 -4.41 -30.66 28.31
CA HIS A 19 -3.49 -31.32 27.37
C HIS A 19 -2.61 -30.34 26.60
N VAL A 20 -3.18 -29.20 26.16
CA VAL A 20 -2.41 -28.17 25.46
C VAL A 20 -1.42 -27.52 26.43
N SER A 21 -1.78 -27.34 27.71
CA SER A 21 -0.97 -26.65 28.71
C SER A 21 0.42 -27.26 28.88
N ASP A 22 0.50 -28.59 28.89
CA ASP A 22 1.75 -29.35 28.96
C ASP A 22 2.62 -29.18 27.69
N GLN A 23 1.97 -28.97 26.54
CA GLN A 23 2.62 -28.83 25.25
C GLN A 23 2.93 -27.37 24.86
N ILE A 24 2.48 -26.38 25.65
CA ILE A 24 2.63 -24.94 25.36
C ILE A 24 4.10 -24.59 25.06
N GLN A 25 5.05 -25.11 25.83
CA GLN A 25 6.46 -24.76 25.66
C GLN A 25 7.03 -25.27 24.33
N ASN A 26 6.65 -26.48 23.91
CA ASN A 26 7.07 -27.07 22.65
C ASN A 26 6.44 -26.34 21.45
N ILE A 27 5.16 -25.99 21.56
CA ILE A 27 4.44 -25.21 20.53
C ILE A 27 5.04 -23.81 20.39
N LYS A 28 5.38 -23.13 21.50
CA LYS A 28 6.03 -21.82 21.45
C LYS A 28 7.42 -21.88 20.82
N LYS A 29 8.17 -22.96 21.06
CA LYS A 29 9.52 -23.15 20.51
C LYS A 29 9.50 -23.49 19.03
N SER A 30 8.52 -24.25 18.55
CA SER A 30 8.38 -24.57 17.12
C SER A 30 7.92 -23.38 16.26
N LEU A 31 7.17 -22.44 16.85
CA LEU A 31 6.69 -21.24 16.17
C LEU A 31 7.72 -20.10 16.09
N GLN A 32 8.79 -20.16 16.89
CA GLN A 32 9.84 -19.14 16.88
C GLN A 32 10.80 -19.37 15.71
N LYS A 33 10.54 -18.68 14.60
CA LYS A 33 11.52 -18.53 13.53
C LYS A 33 12.63 -17.59 14.01
N THR A 34 13.86 -18.11 14.04
CA THR A 34 15.06 -17.30 14.29
C THR A 34 15.41 -16.59 12.99
N SER A 35 15.62 -15.27 13.03
CA SER A 35 16.09 -14.52 11.86
C SER A 35 17.62 -14.51 11.82
N GLU A 36 18.19 -14.31 10.65
CA GLU A 36 19.64 -14.15 10.45
C GLU A 36 20.17 -12.79 10.97
N GLU A 37 19.27 -11.86 11.32
CA GLU A 37 19.60 -10.54 11.84
C GLU A 37 20.13 -10.59 13.30
N MET A 38 21.26 -9.94 13.53
CA MET A 38 21.91 -9.81 14.84
C MET A 38 21.48 -8.52 15.55
N CYS A 39 21.35 -8.58 16.87
CA CYS A 39 20.93 -7.43 17.68
C CYS A 39 22.08 -6.42 17.88
N ASP A 40 21.88 -5.16 17.46
CA ASP A 40 22.90 -4.08 17.55
C ASP A 40 23.41 -3.81 18.97
N LYS A 41 22.62 -4.13 20.01
CA LYS A 41 22.97 -3.81 21.40
C LYS A 41 23.74 -4.90 22.13
N CYS A 42 23.59 -6.15 21.72
CA CYS A 42 24.14 -7.30 22.47
C CYS A 42 24.71 -8.41 21.59
N GLY A 43 24.60 -8.30 20.26
CA GLY A 43 25.10 -9.29 19.32
C GLY A 43 24.38 -10.64 19.35
N LYS A 44 23.27 -10.79 20.08
CA LYS A 44 22.47 -12.03 20.08
C LYS A 44 21.55 -12.09 18.84
N PRO A 45 21.19 -13.28 18.34
CA PRO A 45 20.27 -13.41 17.21
C PRO A 45 18.88 -12.87 17.57
N MET A 46 18.21 -12.27 16.60
CA MET A 46 16.84 -11.81 16.73
C MET A 46 15.85 -12.92 16.35
N VAL A 47 14.67 -12.89 16.96
CA VAL A 47 13.57 -13.84 16.75
C VAL A 47 12.32 -13.10 16.32
N VAL A 48 11.56 -13.68 15.38
CA VAL A 48 10.31 -13.10 14.93
C VAL A 48 9.22 -13.38 15.97
N LYS A 49 8.58 -12.32 16.47
CA LYS A 49 7.44 -12.38 17.40
C LYS A 49 6.25 -11.64 16.84
N TRP A 50 5.06 -12.02 17.30
CA TRP A 50 3.80 -11.39 16.93
C TRP A 50 3.37 -10.40 18.01
N GLY A 51 3.07 -9.17 17.61
CA GLY A 51 2.52 -8.12 18.47
C GLY A 51 1.20 -7.58 17.92
N ARG A 52 0.64 -6.57 18.58
CA ARG A 52 -0.62 -5.91 18.15
C ARG A 52 -0.55 -5.35 16.73
N ASN A 53 0.63 -4.91 16.30
CA ASN A 53 0.84 -4.24 15.02
C ASN A 53 1.46 -5.17 13.95
N GLY A 54 1.47 -6.49 14.19
CA GLY A 54 2.04 -7.49 13.27
C GLY A 54 3.32 -8.14 13.78
N GLN A 55 4.07 -8.75 12.86
CA GLN A 55 5.34 -9.42 13.15
C GLN A 55 6.48 -8.43 13.33
N PHE A 56 7.37 -8.68 14.28
CA PHE A 56 8.55 -7.86 14.54
C PHE A 56 9.73 -8.71 15.00
N LEU A 57 10.94 -8.20 14.82
CA LEU A 57 12.16 -8.80 15.34
C LEU A 57 12.37 -8.38 16.80
N ALA A 58 12.51 -9.36 17.68
CA ALA A 58 12.84 -9.17 19.09
C ALA A 58 14.18 -9.81 19.41
N CYS A 59 14.98 -9.20 20.28
CA CYS A 59 16.20 -9.85 20.75
C CYS A 59 15.88 -11.18 21.48
N SER A 60 16.61 -12.26 21.17
CA SER A 60 16.51 -13.53 21.90
C SER A 60 16.91 -13.41 23.37
N GLY A 61 17.77 -12.44 23.71
CA GLY A 61 18.23 -12.15 25.07
C GLY A 61 17.24 -11.37 25.94
N PHE A 62 15.94 -11.38 25.64
CA PHE A 62 14.93 -10.83 26.54
C PHE A 62 14.80 -11.73 27.78
N PRO A 63 14.77 -11.19 29.02
CA PRO A 63 14.50 -9.80 29.41
C PRO A 63 15.70 -8.84 29.50
N ASP A 64 16.94 -9.34 29.43
CA ASP A 64 18.17 -8.53 29.60
C ASP A 64 18.34 -7.47 28.48
N CYS A 65 17.92 -7.80 27.26
CA CYS A 65 17.95 -6.90 26.12
C CYS A 65 16.55 -6.71 25.52
N LYS A 66 15.97 -5.51 25.70
CA LYS A 66 14.64 -5.13 25.19
C LYS A 66 14.64 -4.53 23.78
N ASN A 67 15.70 -4.76 23.00
CA ASN A 67 15.78 -4.24 21.63
C ASN A 67 14.76 -4.93 20.73
N THR A 68 14.03 -4.13 19.95
CA THR A 68 13.07 -4.59 18.93
C THR A 68 13.30 -3.82 17.64
N LYS A 69 13.09 -4.48 16.51
CA LYS A 69 13.15 -3.89 15.18
C LYS A 69 11.90 -4.29 14.38
N PRO A 70 11.39 -3.43 13.50
CA PRO A 70 10.38 -3.85 12.53
C PRO A 70 10.98 -4.94 11.63
N LEU A 71 10.16 -5.89 11.17
CA LEU A 71 10.59 -6.82 10.13
C LEU A 71 10.90 -6.02 8.86
N PRO A 72 12.03 -6.25 8.16
CA PRO A 72 12.20 -5.69 6.82
C PRO A 72 11.07 -6.23 5.95
N GLU A 73 10.11 -5.37 5.59
CA GLU A 73 9.16 -5.70 4.55
C GLU A 73 9.97 -5.84 3.26
N GLU A 74 9.90 -7.00 2.61
CA GLU A 74 10.18 -7.13 1.18
C GLU A 74 9.11 -6.30 0.46
N VAL A 75 9.24 -4.98 0.53
CA VAL A 75 8.50 -4.08 -0.34
C VAL A 75 9.08 -4.38 -1.71
N GLU A 76 8.39 -5.21 -2.49
CA GLU A 76 8.63 -5.36 -3.91
C GLU A 76 8.62 -3.95 -4.50
N GLN A 77 9.80 -3.36 -4.63
CA GLN A 77 9.97 -2.08 -5.27
C GLN A 77 9.71 -2.36 -6.73
N THR A 78 8.50 -2.02 -7.20
CA THR A 78 8.20 -2.03 -8.62
C THR A 78 9.12 -1.01 -9.28
N ALA A 79 10.23 -1.51 -9.82
CA ALA A 79 11.16 -0.71 -10.59
C ALA A 79 10.43 -0.31 -11.87
N THR A 80 10.24 0.98 -12.05
CA THR A 80 9.69 1.54 -13.28
C THR A 80 10.82 1.81 -14.26
N ASP A 81 10.53 1.74 -15.56
CA ASP A 81 11.49 2.05 -16.63
C ASP A 81 11.88 3.54 -16.70
N GLU A 82 11.29 4.39 -15.85
CA GLU A 82 11.55 5.80 -15.78
C GLU A 82 12.91 6.12 -15.12
N LYS A 83 13.76 6.85 -15.85
CA LYS A 83 15.09 7.29 -15.37
C LYS A 83 15.01 8.60 -14.60
N CYS A 84 15.85 8.72 -13.58
CA CYS A 84 15.99 9.93 -12.78
C CYS A 84 16.72 11.04 -13.55
N GLU A 85 16.12 12.22 -13.64
CA GLU A 85 16.69 13.40 -14.33
C GLU A 85 18.05 13.86 -13.78
N LYS A 86 18.34 13.61 -12.49
CA LYS A 86 19.56 14.10 -11.83
C LYS A 86 20.75 13.14 -11.91
N CYS A 87 20.51 11.84 -12.08
CA CYS A 87 21.56 10.82 -11.97
C CYS A 87 21.45 9.68 -13.00
N GLY A 88 20.38 9.63 -13.79
CA GLY A 88 20.15 8.60 -14.80
C GLY A 88 19.78 7.22 -14.24
N SER A 89 19.85 7.00 -12.93
CA SER A 89 19.46 5.75 -12.28
C SER A 89 17.95 5.50 -12.38
N PRO A 90 17.50 4.23 -12.39
CA PRO A 90 16.08 3.89 -12.43
C PRO A 90 15.35 4.44 -11.20
N MET A 91 14.09 4.82 -11.39
CA MET A 91 13.20 5.22 -10.31
C MET A 91 12.34 4.04 -9.85
N ALA A 92 12.03 4.00 -8.56
CA ALA A 92 11.21 2.99 -7.93
C ALA A 92 10.00 3.64 -7.26
N ILE A 93 8.85 2.98 -7.32
CA ILE A 93 7.64 3.45 -6.63
C ILE A 93 7.78 3.16 -5.13
N ARG A 94 7.63 4.20 -4.30
CA ARG A 94 7.62 4.09 -2.84
C ARG A 94 6.31 4.63 -2.28
N LYS A 95 5.85 4.03 -1.18
CA LYS A 95 4.66 4.49 -0.43
C LYS A 95 5.08 5.53 0.61
N GLY A 96 4.40 6.68 0.62
CA GLY A 96 4.60 7.72 1.62
C GLY A 96 3.27 8.23 2.19
N ARG A 97 3.34 9.22 3.10
CA ARG A 97 2.16 9.82 3.75
C ARG A 97 1.12 10.42 2.80
N TYR A 98 1.54 10.83 1.61
CA TYR A 98 0.70 11.48 0.61
C TYR A 98 0.27 10.57 -0.54
N GLY A 99 0.63 9.29 -0.47
CA GLY A 99 0.42 8.30 -1.52
C GLY A 99 1.73 7.74 -2.07
N GLU A 100 1.62 7.07 -3.20
CA GLU A 100 2.76 6.50 -3.93
C GLU A 100 3.47 7.58 -4.75
N PHE A 101 4.80 7.49 -4.82
CA PHE A 101 5.63 8.43 -5.55
C PHE A 101 6.86 7.72 -6.11
N LEU A 102 7.42 8.26 -7.19
CA LEU A 102 8.66 7.78 -7.77
C LEU A 102 9.84 8.37 -7.01
N ALA A 103 10.72 7.51 -6.51
CA ALA A 103 11.95 7.88 -5.83
C ALA A 103 13.15 7.29 -6.55
N CYS A 104 14.27 8.00 -6.54
CA CYS A 104 15.52 7.43 -7.05
C CYS A 104 15.94 6.21 -6.21
N THR A 105 16.32 5.12 -6.87
CA THR A 105 16.89 3.92 -6.24
C THR A 105 18.14 4.22 -5.43
N ARG A 106 18.93 5.21 -5.85
CA ARG A 106 20.20 5.63 -5.24
C ARG A 106 20.05 6.53 -4.00
N TYR A 107 18.91 6.50 -3.33
CA TYR A 107 18.75 7.17 -2.03
C TYR A 107 19.65 6.48 -1.00
N PRO A 108 20.47 7.20 -0.18
CA PRO A 108 20.40 8.63 0.15
C PRO A 108 21.22 9.58 -0.74
N GLU A 109 22.02 9.07 -1.66
CA GLU A 109 22.92 9.86 -2.51
C GLU A 109 22.15 10.78 -3.47
N CYS A 110 21.03 10.28 -4.02
CA CYS A 110 20.11 11.07 -4.84
C CYS A 110 18.74 11.18 -4.17
N LYS A 111 18.40 12.38 -3.69
CA LYS A 111 17.12 12.69 -3.03
C LYS A 111 16.01 13.07 -4.02
N ASN A 112 16.15 12.73 -5.30
CA ASN A 112 15.13 13.08 -6.29
C ASN A 112 13.88 12.21 -6.09
N ALA A 113 12.74 12.87 -5.94
CA ALA A 113 11.43 12.24 -5.83
C ALA A 113 10.41 13.06 -6.63
N ARG A 114 9.54 12.39 -7.39
CA ARG A 114 8.48 13.02 -8.19
C ARG A 114 7.14 12.30 -8.00
N PRO A 115 6.02 13.01 -8.10
CA PRO A 115 4.70 12.37 -8.10
C PRO A 115 4.54 11.51 -9.35
N ILE A 116 3.70 10.48 -9.26
CA ILE A 116 3.31 9.69 -10.44
C ILE A 116 2.36 10.55 -11.28
N THR A 117 2.78 10.84 -12.51
CA THR A 117 1.98 11.55 -13.52
C THR A 117 1.09 10.55 -14.25
N THR A 118 -0.16 10.93 -14.50
CA THR A 118 -1.10 10.07 -15.25
C THR A 118 -0.86 10.07 -16.76
N GLY A 119 0.08 10.89 -17.25
CA GLY A 119 0.33 11.09 -18.68
C GLY A 119 -0.77 11.89 -19.40
N VAL A 120 -1.77 12.39 -18.67
CA VAL A 120 -2.88 13.18 -19.24
C VAL A 120 -2.65 14.67 -19.01
N THR A 121 -2.77 15.44 -20.09
CA THR A 121 -2.66 16.89 -20.08
C THR A 121 -3.93 17.54 -19.53
N CYS A 122 -3.76 18.64 -18.79
CA CYS A 122 -4.84 19.43 -18.25
C CYS A 122 -5.50 20.24 -19.38
N PRO A 123 -6.83 20.23 -19.49
CA PRO A 123 -7.54 20.92 -20.56
C PRO A 123 -7.59 22.44 -20.37
N VAL A 124 -7.25 22.94 -19.17
CA VAL A 124 -7.32 24.37 -18.84
C VAL A 124 -6.01 25.09 -19.15
N ASP A 125 -4.88 24.52 -18.71
CA ASP A 125 -3.58 25.18 -18.77
C ASP A 125 -2.50 24.35 -19.48
N GLY A 126 -2.84 23.16 -20.00
CA GLY A 126 -1.87 22.26 -20.65
C GLY A 126 -0.85 21.63 -19.69
N GLY A 127 -1.00 21.84 -18.38
CA GLY A 127 -0.15 21.21 -17.36
C GLY A 127 -0.40 19.70 -17.26
N GLU A 128 0.34 18.99 -16.41
CA GLU A 128 0.15 17.55 -16.23
C GLU A 128 -0.76 17.25 -15.04
N ILE A 129 -1.62 16.24 -15.18
CA ILE A 129 -2.47 15.78 -14.09
C ILE A 129 -1.72 14.74 -13.24
N VAL A 130 -1.58 15.05 -11.95
CA VAL A 130 -0.91 14.19 -10.96
C VAL A 130 -1.91 13.61 -9.97
N GLN A 131 -1.61 12.41 -9.47
CA GLN A 131 -2.38 11.80 -8.40
C GLN A 131 -2.06 12.45 -7.05
N ARG A 132 -3.09 12.76 -6.26
CA ARG A 132 -3.00 13.33 -4.92
C ARG A 132 -3.97 12.65 -3.95
N THR A 133 -3.71 12.82 -2.67
CA THR A 133 -4.55 12.28 -1.59
C THR A 133 -5.17 13.42 -0.79
N SER A 134 -6.48 13.36 -0.57
CA SER A 134 -7.21 14.33 0.25
C SER A 134 -6.90 14.15 1.75
N LYS A 135 -7.25 15.14 2.59
CA LYS A 135 -7.12 15.03 4.06
C LYS A 135 -7.85 13.81 4.65
N ARG A 136 -8.86 13.28 3.96
CA ARG A 136 -9.63 12.09 4.37
C ARG A 136 -9.11 10.78 3.75
N GLY A 137 -7.96 10.80 3.09
CA GLY A 137 -7.36 9.62 2.47
C GLY A 137 -7.92 9.24 1.09
N LYS A 138 -8.95 9.93 0.58
CA LYS A 138 -9.47 9.68 -0.76
C LYS A 138 -8.52 10.22 -1.83
N VAL A 139 -8.16 9.37 -2.79
CA VAL A 139 -7.35 9.73 -3.97
C VAL A 139 -8.16 10.61 -4.92
N PHE A 140 -7.50 11.60 -5.51
CA PHE A 140 -8.02 12.49 -6.54
C PHE A 140 -6.89 12.90 -7.49
N TYR A 141 -7.23 13.38 -8.67
CA TYR A 141 -6.27 13.76 -9.70
C TYR A 141 -6.36 15.26 -9.92
N SER A 142 -5.26 15.99 -9.88
CA SER A 142 -5.27 17.45 -10.04
C SER A 142 -4.11 17.95 -10.88
N CYS A 143 -4.27 19.12 -11.49
CA CYS A 143 -3.18 19.77 -12.23
C CYS A 143 -1.96 20.04 -11.33
N ASN A 144 -0.75 19.81 -11.87
CA ASN A 144 0.53 20.07 -11.21
C ASN A 144 0.73 21.57 -10.89
N ASN A 145 0.11 22.46 -11.65
CA ASN A 145 0.25 23.91 -11.58
C ASN A 145 -0.67 24.56 -10.50
N TYR A 146 -1.19 23.77 -9.57
CA TYR A 146 -1.91 24.29 -8.41
C TYR A 146 -0.98 25.19 -7.57
N PRO A 147 -1.38 26.41 -7.16
CA PRO A 147 -2.76 26.92 -7.06
C PRO A 147 -3.29 27.69 -8.28
N LYS A 148 -2.48 27.89 -9.33
CA LYS A 148 -2.88 28.65 -10.52
C LYS A 148 -3.99 27.94 -11.29
N CYS A 149 -3.88 26.63 -11.46
CA CYS A 149 -4.93 25.77 -12.00
C CYS A 149 -5.58 24.95 -10.89
N LYS A 150 -6.90 25.07 -10.74
CA LYS A 150 -7.71 24.35 -9.73
C LYS A 150 -8.43 23.12 -10.30
N PHE A 151 -8.07 22.70 -11.51
CA PHE A 151 -8.67 21.52 -12.14
C PHE A 151 -8.40 20.26 -11.31
N ALA A 152 -9.46 19.53 -10.98
CA ALA A 152 -9.38 18.29 -10.22
C ALA A 152 -10.51 17.32 -10.58
N LEU A 153 -10.19 16.03 -10.58
CA LEU A 153 -11.08 14.91 -10.89
C LEU A 153 -11.03 13.88 -9.76
N TRP A 154 -12.11 13.14 -9.56
CA TRP A 154 -12.18 12.10 -8.53
C TRP A 154 -11.72 10.73 -9.03
N ASN A 155 -11.75 10.53 -10.34
CA ASN A 155 -11.45 9.27 -10.97
C ASN A 155 -10.30 9.45 -11.98
N LEU A 156 -9.68 8.35 -12.37
CA LEU A 156 -8.49 8.37 -13.21
C LEU A 156 -8.81 9.00 -14.57
N PRO A 157 -8.14 10.08 -14.98
CA PRO A 157 -8.33 10.64 -16.31
C PRO A 157 -7.67 9.75 -17.38
N ARG A 158 -8.33 9.62 -18.52
CA ARG A 158 -7.79 9.06 -19.76
C ARG A 158 -7.81 10.12 -20.85
N ALA A 159 -6.74 10.20 -21.63
CA ALA A 159 -6.61 11.08 -22.80
C ALA A 159 -7.44 10.54 -23.98
N VAL A 160 -8.75 10.45 -23.79
CA VAL A 160 -9.73 10.04 -24.79
C VAL A 160 -10.67 11.21 -25.02
N GLU A 161 -10.81 11.62 -26.28
CA GLU A 161 -11.72 12.69 -26.67
C GLU A 161 -13.17 12.21 -26.61
N CYS A 162 -14.05 13.03 -26.03
CA CYS A 162 -15.46 12.69 -25.91
C CYS A 162 -16.18 12.83 -27.26
N PRO A 163 -16.91 11.81 -27.74
CA PRO A 163 -17.60 11.86 -29.04
C PRO A 163 -18.79 12.84 -29.09
N ASN A 164 -19.32 13.27 -27.94
CA ASN A 164 -20.52 14.13 -27.88
C ASN A 164 -20.18 15.63 -27.75
N CYS A 165 -19.09 15.96 -27.05
CA CYS A 165 -18.73 17.36 -26.79
C CYS A 165 -17.27 17.70 -27.10
N HIS A 166 -16.52 16.78 -27.72
CA HIS A 166 -15.11 16.94 -28.11
C HIS A 166 -14.19 17.36 -26.94
N TYR A 167 -14.56 17.02 -25.71
CA TYR A 167 -13.74 17.30 -24.55
C TYR A 167 -12.53 16.34 -24.52
N PRO A 168 -11.30 16.82 -24.25
CA PRO A 168 -10.07 16.07 -24.54
C PRO A 168 -9.73 14.96 -23.52
N LEU A 169 -10.54 14.79 -22.47
CA LEU A 169 -10.31 13.74 -21.47
C LEU A 169 -11.62 13.13 -20.98
N MET A 170 -11.54 11.90 -20.48
CA MET A 170 -12.65 11.22 -19.84
C MET A 170 -12.21 10.55 -18.53
N GLU A 171 -13.14 10.40 -17.59
CA GLU A 171 -12.91 9.76 -16.29
C GLU A 171 -13.18 8.25 -16.37
N GLU A 172 -12.24 7.42 -15.95
CA GLU A 172 -12.43 5.97 -15.81
C GLU A 172 -13.21 5.62 -14.54
N LYS A 173 -14.34 4.92 -14.69
CA LYS A 173 -15.20 4.48 -13.59
C LYS A 173 -15.44 2.99 -13.69
N THR A 174 -15.61 2.36 -12.52
CA THR A 174 -15.90 0.94 -12.43
C THR A 174 -17.27 0.74 -11.77
N THR A 175 -18.10 -0.10 -12.37
CA THR A 175 -19.38 -0.52 -11.77
C THR A 175 -19.53 -2.04 -11.84
N ARG A 176 -20.34 -2.60 -10.93
CA ARG A 176 -20.58 -4.05 -10.87
C ARG A 176 -21.28 -4.61 -12.11
N LYS A 177 -22.08 -3.81 -12.82
CA LYS A 177 -22.89 -4.25 -13.97
C LYS A 177 -22.19 -4.10 -15.32
N ASP A 178 -21.50 -2.98 -15.51
CA ASP A 178 -20.94 -2.59 -16.81
C ASP A 178 -19.41 -2.68 -16.87
N GLY A 179 -18.75 -3.12 -15.80
CA GLY A 179 -17.29 -3.19 -15.74
C GLY A 179 -16.65 -1.80 -15.75
N ILE A 180 -15.55 -1.66 -16.50
CA ILE A 180 -14.80 -0.41 -16.67
C ILE A 180 -15.44 0.41 -17.81
N PHE A 181 -15.84 1.65 -17.52
CA PHE A 181 -16.37 2.58 -18.52
C PHE A 181 -15.79 3.98 -18.31
N LEU A 182 -15.69 4.73 -19.39
CA LEU A 182 -15.28 6.13 -19.39
C LEU A 182 -16.52 7.02 -19.28
N GLN A 183 -16.43 8.08 -18.48
CA GLN A 183 -17.45 9.10 -18.36
C GLN A 183 -16.86 10.48 -18.60
N CYS A 184 -17.47 11.26 -19.49
CA CYS A 184 -17.07 12.64 -19.71
C CYS A 184 -17.44 13.51 -18.49
N PRO A 185 -16.53 14.34 -17.95
CA PRO A 185 -16.82 15.22 -16.82
C PRO A 185 -17.81 16.34 -17.17
N GLU A 186 -17.81 16.84 -18.41
CA GLU A 186 -18.67 17.92 -18.88
C GLU A 186 -20.08 17.43 -19.23
N CYS A 187 -20.21 16.58 -20.26
CA CYS A 187 -21.52 16.17 -20.80
C CYS A 187 -22.08 14.88 -20.15
N LYS A 188 -21.35 14.27 -19.21
CA LYS A 188 -21.72 13.00 -18.53
C LYS A 188 -21.93 11.80 -19.46
N HIS A 189 -21.57 11.92 -20.75
CA HIS A 189 -21.60 10.82 -21.72
C HIS A 189 -20.76 9.64 -21.24
N ARG A 190 -21.23 8.41 -21.49
CA ARG A 190 -20.60 7.17 -21.05
C ARG A 190 -20.16 6.34 -22.24
N GLN A 191 -18.94 5.84 -22.21
CA GLN A 191 -18.36 4.97 -23.22
C GLN A 191 -17.81 3.70 -22.55
N LYS A 192 -18.19 2.52 -23.04
CA LYS A 192 -17.63 1.26 -22.55
C LYS A 192 -16.22 1.08 -23.10
N VAL A 193 -15.27 0.67 -22.27
CA VAL A 193 -13.92 0.35 -22.72
C VAL A 193 -13.89 -1.13 -23.07
N GLU A 194 -13.72 -1.44 -24.35
CA GLU A 194 -13.35 -2.80 -24.76
C GLU A 194 -11.87 -2.97 -24.44
N SER A 195 -11.54 -3.85 -23.49
CA SER A 195 -10.16 -4.20 -23.19
C SER A 195 -9.50 -4.74 -24.48
N PRO A 196 -8.34 -4.20 -24.92
CA PRO A 196 -7.58 -4.89 -25.95
C PRO A 196 -7.19 -6.27 -25.40
N SER A 197 -7.45 -7.31 -26.20
CA SER A 197 -7.05 -8.70 -25.91
C SER A 197 -5.53 -8.89 -25.96
#